data_AF-A0ABD5UZW2-F1
#
_entry.id   AF-A0ABD5UZW2-F1
#
_cell.length_a   1.000
_cell.length_b   1.000
_cell.length_c   1.000
_cell.angle_alpha   90.00
_cell.angle_beta   90.00
_cell.angle_gamma   90.00
#
_symmetry.space_group_name_H-M   'P 1'
#
loop_
_entity.id
_entity.type
_entity.pdbx_description
1 polymer ?
#
loop_
_entity_poly.entity_id
_entity_poly.type
_entity_poly.pdbx_seq_one_letter_code
_entity_poly.pdbx_strand_id
1 'polypeptide(L)'
;MTLVATAIHTGLVRPLVTDTLGWVSITPALVGLRLVYYNLTLLAASYGSVALAALVGYPPAAFASAVGVSGLAMLAFPRLAETVARQRAR
;
A
#
# COMPACT_ATOMS: atom_id res chain seq x y z
N MET A 1 -13.59 -10.12 9.05
CA MET A 1 -12.53 -9.35 8.36
C MET A 1 -12.34 -9.79 6.92
N THR A 2 -12.13 -11.09 6.66
CA THR A 2 -11.94 -11.64 5.30
C THR A 2 -13.14 -11.48 4.37
N LEU A 3 -14.37 -11.77 4.79
CA LEU A 3 -15.54 -11.66 3.89
C LEU A 3 -15.79 -10.23 3.38
N VAL A 4 -15.63 -9.23 4.26
CA VAL A 4 -15.76 -7.81 3.87
C VAL A 4 -14.62 -7.41 2.94
N ALA A 5 -13.38 -7.81 3.25
CA ALA A 5 -12.23 -7.57 2.38
C ALA A 5 -12.40 -8.23 1.01
N THR A 6 -12.89 -9.47 0.96
CA THR A 6 -13.18 -10.20 -0.28
C THR A 6 -14.30 -9.51 -1.05
N ALA A 7 -15.38 -9.09 -0.40
CA ALA A 7 -16.49 -8.40 -1.06
C ALA A 7 -16.08 -7.04 -1.65
N ILE A 8 -15.19 -6.31 -0.96
CA ILE A 8 -14.57 -5.10 -1.50
C ILE A 8 -13.62 -5.45 -2.66
N HIS A 9 -12.88 -6.56 -2.55
CA HIS A 9 -11.91 -7.02 -3.55
C HIS A 9 -12.57 -7.48 -4.86
N THR A 10 -13.71 -8.17 -4.77
CA THR A 10 -14.49 -8.65 -5.92
C THR A 10 -15.44 -7.61 -6.48
N GLY A 11 -15.50 -6.41 -5.90
CA GLY A 11 -16.39 -5.34 -6.34
C GLY A 11 -17.87 -5.57 -5.98
N LEU A 12 -18.16 -6.46 -5.03
CA LEU A 12 -19.50 -6.64 -4.47
C LEU A 12 -19.87 -5.50 -3.51
N VAL A 13 -18.87 -4.84 -2.91
CA VAL A 13 -19.06 -3.71 -1.99
C VAL A 13 -18.17 -2.55 -2.41
N ARG A 14 -18.75 -1.36 -2.52
CA ARG A 14 -17.99 -0.13 -2.75
C ARG A 14 -17.19 0.25 -1.50
N PRO A 15 -15.87 0.46 -1.61
CA PRO A 15 -15.09 1.00 -0.51
C PRO A 15 -15.54 2.44 -0.19
N LEU A 16 -15.67 2.76 1.10
CA LEU A 16 -16.13 4.09 1.57
C LEU A 16 -15.24 5.25 1.09
N VAL A 17 -13.99 4.97 0.72
CA VAL A 17 -12.97 5.97 0.41
C VAL A 17 -12.53 5.91 -1.05
N THR A 18 -13.07 5.05 -1.92
CA THR A 18 -12.70 5.07 -3.34
C THR A 18 -13.78 4.48 -4.25
N ASP A 19 -14.01 5.11 -5.40
CA ASP A 19 -15.00 4.66 -6.40
C ASP A 19 -14.51 3.49 -7.25
N THR A 20 -13.22 3.16 -7.18
CA THR A 20 -12.62 2.03 -7.90
C THR A 20 -13.00 0.69 -7.25
N LEU A 21 -13.95 -0.01 -7.85
CA LEU A 21 -14.30 -1.39 -7.55
C LEU A 21 -13.18 -2.33 -8.03
N GLY A 22 -12.57 -3.06 -7.10
CA GLY A 22 -11.65 -4.15 -7.40
C GLY A 22 -10.21 -3.72 -7.68
N TRP A 23 -9.31 -4.09 -6.78
CA TRP A 23 -7.84 -3.98 -6.87
C TRP A 23 -7.20 -4.82 -8.01
N VAL A 24 -7.98 -5.19 -9.03
CA VAL A 24 -7.68 -6.22 -10.03
C VAL A 24 -8.08 -5.76 -11.44
N SER A 25 -7.80 -4.49 -11.77
CA SER A 25 -7.37 -4.27 -13.15
C SER A 25 -5.97 -4.89 -13.24
N ILE A 26 -5.88 -6.13 -13.75
CA ILE A 26 -4.60 -6.76 -14.15
C ILE A 26 -4.14 -6.09 -15.45
N THR A 27 -4.03 -4.77 -15.43
CA THR A 27 -3.31 -4.07 -16.48
C THR A 27 -1.82 -4.17 -16.15
N PRO A 28 -0.95 -4.45 -17.13
CA PRO A 28 0.50 -4.55 -16.90
C PRO A 28 1.08 -3.34 -16.16
N ALA A 29 0.48 -2.16 -16.36
CA ALA A 29 0.77 -0.92 -15.66
C ALA A 29 0.67 -1.05 -14.13
N LEU A 30 -0.47 -1.54 -13.64
CA LEU A 30 -0.78 -1.60 -12.22
C LEU A 30 0.01 -2.74 -11.55
N VAL A 31 0.32 -3.80 -12.29
CA VAL A 31 1.25 -4.84 -11.84
C VAL A 31 2.65 -4.26 -11.65
N GLY A 32 3.17 -3.51 -12.63
CA GLY A 32 4.46 -2.83 -12.52
C GLY A 32 4.50 -1.83 -11.37
N LEU A 33 3.46 -1.01 -11.24
CA LEU A 33 3.31 -0.06 -10.12
C LEU A 33 3.35 -0.80 -8.78
N ARG A 34 2.59 -1.89 -8.65
CA ARG A 34 2.53 -2.70 -7.43
C ARG A 34 3.92 -3.24 -7.06
N LEU A 35 4.64 -3.77 -8.05
CA LEU A 35 5.97 -4.33 -7.84
C LEU A 35 6.95 -3.27 -7.34
N VAL A 36 7.02 -2.12 -8.01
CA VAL A 36 7.92 -1.03 -7.62
C VAL A 36 7.51 -0.49 -6.24
N TYR A 37 6.23 -0.19 -6.04
CA TYR A 37 5.72 0.42 -4.82
C TYR A 37 5.99 -0.44 -3.58
N TYR A 38 5.68 -1.75 -3.63
CA TYR A 38 5.88 -2.60 -2.46
C TYR A 38 7.35 -2.91 -2.19
N ASN A 39 8.20 -3.01 -3.22
CA ASN A 39 9.64 -3.19 -2.99
C ASN A 39 10.27 -1.94 -2.36
N LEU A 40 9.90 -0.74 -2.82
CA LEU A 40 10.35 0.51 -2.20
C LEU A 40 9.83 0.65 -0.77
N THR A 41 8.56 0.29 -0.54
CA THR A 41 7.96 0.28 0.80
C THR A 41 8.70 -0.69 1.72
N LEU A 42 9.00 -1.90 1.25
CA LEU A 42 9.74 -2.90 2.01
C LEU A 42 11.14 -2.41 2.34
N LEU A 43 11.85 -1.83 1.38
CA LEU A 43 13.17 -1.25 1.59
C LEU A 43 13.13 -0.14 2.65
N ALA A 44 12.17 0.78 2.54
CA ALA A 44 11.99 1.87 3.50
C ALA A 44 11.60 1.34 4.90
N ALA A 45 10.68 0.40 4.98
CA ALA A 45 10.22 -0.17 6.24
C ALA A 45 11.31 -1.01 6.93
N SER A 46 12.12 -1.77 6.18
CA SER A 46 13.20 -2.59 6.73
C SER A 46 14.41 -1.75 7.12
N TYR A 47 15.04 -1.07 6.15
CA TYR A 47 16.29 -0.35 6.40
C TYR A 47 16.05 1.01 7.08
N GLY A 48 15.01 1.73 6.68
CA GLY A 48 14.69 3.03 7.26
C GLY A 48 14.32 2.94 8.73
N SER A 49 13.60 1.89 9.14
CA SER A 49 13.25 1.68 10.55
C SER A 49 14.43 1.36 11.44
N VAL A 50 15.38 0.55 10.95
CA VAL A 50 16.62 0.26 11.67
C VAL A 50 17.47 1.52 11.80
N ALA A 51 17.61 2.28 10.71
CA ALA A 51 18.34 3.55 10.71
C ALA A 51 17.72 4.56 11.69
N LEU A 52 16.39 4.67 11.73
CA LEU A 52 15.68 5.54 12.65
C LEU A 52 15.86 5.12 14.12
N ALA A 53 15.79 3.82 14.41
CA ALA A 53 16.02 3.33 15.76
C ALA A 53 17.46 3.58 16.25
N ALA A 54 18.45 3.46 15.36
CA ALA A 54 19.83 3.80 15.66
C ALA A 54 20.02 5.30 15.92
N LEU A 55 19.37 6.16 15.13
CA LEU A 55 19.44 7.62 15.27
C LEU A 55 18.85 8.10 16.60
N VAL A 56 17.72 7.50 17.02
CA VAL A 56 17.00 7.90 18.24
C VAL A 56 17.52 7.14 19.48
N GLY A 57 18.32 6.08 19.29
CA GLY A 57 18.84 5.26 20.39
C GLY A 57 17.79 4.40 21.10
N TYR A 58 16.65 4.13 20.45
CA TYR A 58 15.53 3.38 21.04
C TYR A 58 15.16 2.17 20.15
N PRO A 59 15.64 0.95 20.47
CA PRO A 59 15.44 -0.23 19.63
C PRO A 59 13.97 -0.55 19.27
N PRO A 60 12.98 -0.42 20.18
CA PRO A 60 11.58 -0.67 19.83
C PRO A 60 11.02 0.32 18.79
N ALA A 61 11.67 1.47 18.56
CA ALA A 61 11.28 2.40 17.50
C ALA A 61 11.30 1.73 16.13
N ALA A 62 12.21 0.78 15.88
CA ALA A 62 12.30 0.08 14.60
C ALA A 62 11.01 -0.69 14.29
N PHE A 63 10.46 -1.39 15.28
CA PHE A 63 9.21 -2.12 15.10
C PHE A 63 8.05 -1.15 14.88
N ALA A 64 7.94 -0.12 15.71
CA ALA A 64 6.87 0.86 15.63
C ALA A 64 6.87 1.60 14.27
N SER A 65 8.04 2.02 13.79
CA SER A 65 8.17 2.67 12.49
C SER A 65 7.93 1.71 11.33
N ALA A 66 8.38 0.46 11.42
CA ALA A 66 8.13 -0.53 10.37
C ALA A 66 6.64 -0.83 10.20
N VAL A 67 5.92 -0.99 11.32
CA VAL A 67 4.46 -1.16 11.33
C VAL A 67 3.78 0.09 10.78
N GLY A 68 4.20 1.28 11.24
CA GLY A 68 3.64 2.56 10.77
C GLY A 68 3.82 2.77 9.27
N VAL A 69 5.04 2.66 8.76
CA VAL A 69 5.37 2.81 7.33
C VAL A 69 4.61 1.79 6.49
N SER A 70 4.62 0.52 6.89
CA SER A 70 3.93 -0.54 6.13
C SER A 70 2.42 -0.34 6.13
N GLY A 71 1.83 0.02 7.28
CA GLY A 71 0.40 0.28 7.41
C GLY A 71 -0.04 1.49 6.59
N LEU A 72 0.69 2.60 6.67
CA LEU A 72 0.42 3.79 5.87
C LEU A 72 0.55 3.51 4.37
N ALA A 73 1.59 2.80 3.96
CA ALA A 73 1.79 2.43 2.56
C ALA A 73 0.66 1.51 2.05
N MET A 74 0.19 0.57 2.86
CA MET A 74 -0.96 -0.29 2.53
C MET A 74 -2.23 0.53 2.31
N LEU A 75 -2.49 1.51 3.18
CA LEU A 75 -3.67 2.38 3.10
C LEU A 75 -3.59 3.41 1.96
N ALA A 76 -2.38 3.84 1.58
CA ALA A 76 -2.16 4.82 0.51
C ALA A 76 -2.23 4.20 -0.90
N PHE A 77 -1.89 2.92 -1.05
CA PHE A 77 -1.83 2.25 -2.36
C PHE A 77 -3.10 2.39 -3.21
N PRO A 78 -4.34 2.23 -2.69
CA PRO A 78 -5.57 2.41 -3.47
C PRO A 78 -5.64 3.74 -4.21
N ARG A 79 -5.28 4.83 -3.55
CA ARG A 79 -5.38 6.19 -4.11
C ARG A 79 -4.33 6.41 -5.20
N LEU A 80 -3.13 5.88 -5.00
CA LEU A 80 -2.09 5.87 -6.03
C LEU A 80 -2.50 5.06 -7.25
N ALA A 81 -3.00 3.84 -7.05
CA ALA A 81 -3.49 2.98 -8.11
C ALA A 81 -4.65 3.62 -8.89
N GLU A 82 -5.60 4.26 -8.20
CA GLU A 82 -6.70 4.99 -8.81
C GLU A 82 -6.21 6.14 -9.69
N THR A 83 -5.20 6.90 -9.23
CA THR A 83 -4.61 8.01 -9.98
C THR A 83 -3.96 7.53 -11.28
N VAL A 84 -3.16 6.46 -11.20
CA VAL A 84 -2.49 5.88 -12.38
C VAL A 84 -3.48 5.25 -13.35
N ALA A 85 -4.52 4.58 -12.84
CA ALA A 85 -5.58 4.00 -13.67
C ALA A 85 -6.34 5.09 -14.45
N ARG A 86 -6.69 6.21 -13.80
CA ARG A 86 -7.36 7.34 -14.47
C ARG A 86 -6.47 8.02 -15.52
N GLN A 87 -5.17 8.11 -15.29
CA GLN A 87 -4.23 8.67 -16.26
C GLN A 87 -4.11 7.82 -17.54
N ARG A 88 -4.19 6.49 -17.43
CA ARG A 88 -4.10 5.58 -18.60
C ARG A 88 -5.40 5.40 -19.38
N ALA A 89 -6.54 5.81 -18.81
CA ALA A 89 -7.85 5.73 -19.46
C ALA A 89 -8.19 6.99 -20.28
N ARG A 90 -7.37 8.05 -20.18
CA ARG A 90 -7.42 9.24 -21.03
C ARG A 90 -6.48 9.08 -22.20
#